data_AF-A0A1H4SR65-F1
#
_entry.id   AF-A0A1H4SR65-F1
#
_cell.length_a   1.000
_cell.length_b   1.000
_cell.length_c   1.000
_cell.angle_alpha   90.00
_cell.angle_beta   90.00
_cell.angle_gamma   90.00
#
_symmetry.space_group_name_H-M   'P 1'
#
loop_
_entity.id
_entity.type
_entity.pdbx_description
1 polymer ?
#
loop_
_entity_poly.entity_id
_entity_poly.type
_entity_poly.pdbx_seq_one_letter_code
_entity_poly.pdbx_strand_id
1 'polypeptide(L)'
;MSDILTRLEAWANPDGEPFERDAYEAAQALRELKKRYEHLVCYSQRADPTHRHIKRGTEYRVVGVSKLQTSQPIEEGTEIVHYVGVDKQSWSRPASEFNDGRFEILVDRYLPETM
;
A
#
# COMPACT_ATOMS: atom_id res chain seq x y z
N MET A 1 21.43 -19.84 -20.18
CA MET A 1 21.44 -19.76 -18.71
C MET A 1 22.82 -19.34 -18.15
N SER A 2 23.57 -18.47 -18.83
CA SER A 2 24.92 -18.04 -18.39
C SER A 2 25.39 -16.89 -19.28
N ASP A 3 24.95 -15.66 -19.03
CA ASP A 3 25.67 -14.51 -19.63
C ASP A 3 25.34 -13.15 -19.01
N ILE A 4 24.21 -13.04 -18.29
CA ILE A 4 23.85 -11.79 -17.59
C ILE A 4 24.53 -11.69 -16.21
N LEU A 5 24.76 -12.82 -15.53
CA LEU A 5 25.45 -12.84 -14.23
C LEU A 5 26.97 -12.63 -14.35
N THR A 6 27.56 -12.90 -15.51
CA THR A 6 29.02 -12.75 -15.73
C THR A 6 29.41 -11.31 -16.11
N ARG A 7 28.46 -10.46 -16.49
CA ARG A 7 28.72 -9.07 -16.92
C ARG A 7 28.59 -8.02 -15.82
N LEU A 8 28.25 -8.42 -14.59
CA LEU A 8 28.15 -7.51 -13.45
C LEU A 8 29.48 -7.28 -12.70
N GLU A 9 30.54 -8.01 -13.04
CA GLU A 9 31.85 -7.90 -12.36
C GLU A 9 32.75 -6.77 -12.91
N ALA A 10 32.30 -6.00 -13.92
CA ALA A 10 33.15 -5.06 -14.65
C ALA A 10 32.76 -3.58 -14.52
N TRP A 11 32.11 -3.18 -13.43
CA TRP A 11 31.95 -1.76 -13.07
C TRP A 11 32.95 -1.40 -11.96
N ALA A 12 34.24 -1.49 -12.30
CA ALA A 12 35.31 -0.93 -11.50
C ALA A 12 35.46 0.56 -11.83
N ASN A 13 35.53 1.41 -10.81
CA ASN A 13 35.99 2.79 -10.98
C ASN A 13 37.37 2.79 -11.64
N PRO A 14 37.69 3.79 -12.49
CA PRO A 14 38.99 3.89 -13.18
C PRO A 14 40.21 3.98 -12.24
N ASP A 15 39.98 4.20 -10.95
CA ASP A 15 41.01 4.59 -9.98
C ASP A 15 41.41 3.46 -9.01
N GLY A 16 40.83 2.26 -9.14
CA GLY A 16 41.22 1.08 -8.35
C GLY A 16 40.85 1.10 -6.87
N GLU A 17 40.12 2.12 -6.40
CA GLU A 17 39.61 2.18 -5.03
C GLU A 17 38.37 1.27 -4.86
N PRO A 18 38.28 0.49 -3.77
CA PRO A 18 37.22 -0.51 -3.60
C PRO A 18 35.86 0.16 -3.44
N PHE A 19 34.99 -0.02 -4.44
CA PHE A 19 33.54 0.26 -4.37
C PHE A 19 32.81 -0.60 -3.31
N GLU A 20 33.53 -1.53 -2.67
CA GLU A 20 33.01 -2.62 -1.87
C GLU A 20 32.43 -2.20 -0.52
N ARG A 21 32.99 -1.17 0.13
CA ARG A 21 32.43 -0.69 1.42
C ARG A 21 31.11 0.03 1.23
N ASP A 22 31.05 0.97 0.29
CA ASP A 22 29.86 1.77 0.04
C ASP A 22 28.70 0.92 -0.54
N ALA A 23 29.02 -0.02 -1.44
CA ALA A 23 28.02 -0.94 -1.97
C ALA A 23 27.50 -1.93 -0.90
N TYR A 24 28.38 -2.42 -0.02
CA TYR A 24 27.99 -3.29 1.09
C TYR A 24 27.15 -2.54 2.13
N GLU A 25 27.53 -1.32 2.49
CA GLU A 25 26.77 -0.46 3.40
C GLU A 25 25.41 -0.08 2.81
N ALA A 26 25.36 0.26 1.51
CA ALA A 26 24.10 0.51 0.80
C ALA A 26 23.20 -0.74 0.75
N ALA A 27 23.78 -1.93 0.50
CA ALA A 27 23.03 -3.18 0.51
C ALA A 27 22.49 -3.53 1.91
N GLN A 28 23.26 -3.28 2.97
CA GLN A 28 22.80 -3.46 4.35
C GLN A 28 21.71 -2.47 4.72
N ALA A 29 21.86 -1.19 4.32
CA ALA A 29 20.84 -0.17 4.52
C ALA A 29 19.54 -0.52 3.79
N LEU A 30 19.61 -1.02 2.55
CA LEU A 30 18.45 -1.48 1.78
C LEU A 30 17.78 -2.69 2.44
N ARG A 31 18.57 -3.64 2.95
CA ARG A 31 18.06 -4.82 3.66
C ARG A 31 17.33 -4.42 4.95
N GLU A 32 17.88 -3.47 5.69
CA GLU A 32 17.29 -2.98 6.93
C GLU A 32 16.04 -2.15 6.66
N LEU A 33 16.05 -1.31 5.61
CA LEU A 33 14.89 -0.59 5.14
C LEU A 33 13.78 -1.55 4.70
N LYS A 34 14.13 -2.62 3.97
CA LYS A 34 13.20 -3.67 3.56
C LYS A 34 12.59 -4.39 4.77
N LYS A 35 13.39 -4.79 5.76
CA LYS A 35 12.88 -5.37 7.02
C LYS A 35 11.96 -4.42 7.76
N ARG A 36 12.32 -3.13 7.85
CA ARG A 36 11.50 -2.11 8.50
C ARG A 36 10.20 -1.89 7.76
N TYR A 37 10.25 -1.87 6.42
CA TYR A 37 9.08 -1.80 5.56
C TYR A 37 8.19 -3.04 5.72
N GLU A 38 8.74 -4.25 5.68
CA GLU A 38 8.04 -5.51 5.93
C GLU A 38 7.43 -5.55 7.33
N HIS A 39 8.12 -5.01 8.35
CA HIS A 39 7.57 -4.91 9.71
C HIS A 39 6.44 -3.88 9.81
N LEU A 40 6.55 -2.73 9.12
CA LEU A 40 5.46 -1.74 8.99
C LEU A 40 4.25 -2.31 8.26
N VAL A 41 4.49 -3.04 7.17
CA VAL A 41 3.47 -3.75 6.40
C VAL A 41 2.82 -4.83 7.27
N CYS A 42 3.59 -5.65 8.01
CA CYS A 42 3.09 -6.61 8.99
C CYS A 42 2.31 -5.96 10.14
N TYR A 43 2.71 -4.79 10.64
CA TYR A 43 1.98 -4.08 11.69
C TYR A 43 0.61 -3.58 11.20
N SER A 44 0.53 -3.17 9.93
CA SER A 44 -0.75 -2.86 9.27
C SER A 44 -1.60 -4.10 8.98
N GLN A 45 -0.97 -5.28 8.96
CA GLN A 45 -1.57 -6.59 8.64
C GLN A 45 -1.78 -7.53 9.84
N ARG A 46 -1.48 -7.13 11.09
CA ARG A 46 -1.88 -7.95 12.24
C ARG A 46 -3.39 -8.13 12.20
N ALA A 47 -3.82 -9.37 11.95
CA ALA A 47 -5.23 -9.76 11.85
C ALA A 47 -5.91 -9.80 13.22
N ASP A 48 -5.14 -9.59 14.31
CA ASP A 48 -5.64 -9.64 15.66
C ASP A 48 -6.81 -8.67 15.85
N PRO A 49 -7.91 -9.13 16.47
CA PRO A 49 -9.05 -8.27 16.74
C PRO A 49 -8.66 -7.20 17.75
N THR A 50 -9.13 -5.99 17.48
CA THR A 50 -8.93 -4.83 18.36
C THR A 50 -10.15 -4.58 19.26
N HIS A 51 -11.32 -5.08 18.85
CA HIS A 51 -12.61 -4.79 19.47
C HIS A 51 -13.53 -6.01 19.40
N ARG A 52 -14.50 -6.08 20.32
CA ARG A 52 -15.55 -7.10 20.33
C ARG A 52 -16.92 -6.46 20.48
N HIS A 53 -17.87 -6.84 19.63
CA HIS A 53 -19.24 -6.33 19.70
C HIS A 53 -20.01 -7.03 20.83
N ILE A 54 -20.29 -6.31 21.92
CA ILE A 54 -20.82 -6.87 23.19
C ILE A 54 -22.08 -7.73 22.96
N LYS A 55 -23.02 -7.28 22.12
CA LYS A 55 -24.29 -7.98 21.90
C LYS A 55 -24.18 -9.19 20.96
N ARG A 56 -23.26 -9.17 19.98
CA ARG A 56 -23.15 -10.23 18.95
C ARG A 56 -22.02 -11.22 19.26
N GLY A 57 -21.11 -10.88 20.19
CA GLY A 57 -19.93 -11.68 20.53
C GLY A 57 -18.83 -11.67 19.47
N THR A 58 -19.12 -11.21 18.25
CA THR A 58 -18.17 -11.16 17.13
C THR A 58 -17.03 -10.18 17.39
N GLU A 59 -15.83 -10.56 16.97
CA GLU A 59 -14.61 -9.79 17.12
C GLU A 59 -14.25 -9.09 15.80
N TYR A 60 -13.73 -7.87 15.90
CA TYR A 60 -13.47 -6.98 14.78
C TYR A 60 -12.11 -6.29 14.93
N ARG A 61 -11.52 -5.95 13.80
CA ARG A 61 -10.32 -5.11 13.72
C ARG A 61 -10.67 -3.74 13.15
N VAL A 62 -10.25 -2.69 13.85
CA VAL A 62 -10.32 -1.32 13.33
C VAL A 62 -9.14 -1.12 12.37
N VAL A 63 -9.47 -0.84 11.11
CA VAL A 63 -8.47 -0.60 10.04
C VAL A 63 -8.14 0.88 9.91
N GLY A 64 -9.09 1.76 10.25
CA GLY A 64 -8.92 3.21 10.23
C GLY A 64 -10.22 3.94 10.52
N VAL A 65 -10.16 5.27 10.60
CA VAL A 65 -11.33 6.14 10.76
C VAL A 65 -11.45 7.00 9.51
N SER A 66 -12.67 7.14 8.98
CA SER A 66 -12.95 7.95 7.80
C SER A 66 -14.11 8.90 8.03
N LYS A 67 -14.15 9.96 7.23
CA LYS A 67 -15.28 10.90 7.21
C LYS A 67 -16.37 10.34 6.31
N LEU A 68 -17.56 10.17 6.86
CA LEU A 68 -18.73 9.78 6.08
C LEU A 68 -19.23 10.97 5.27
N GLN A 69 -19.40 10.77 3.96
CA GLN A 69 -20.06 11.70 3.07
C GLN A 69 -21.33 11.05 2.55
N THR A 70 -22.47 11.61 2.95
CA THR A 70 -23.78 11.14 2.52
C THR A 70 -24.73 12.32 2.48
N SER A 71 -25.66 12.32 1.52
CA SER A 71 -26.72 13.31 1.41
C SER A 71 -27.98 12.92 2.20
N GLN A 72 -28.10 11.63 2.54
CA GLN A 72 -29.25 11.06 3.24
C GLN A 72 -28.78 10.14 4.40
N PRO A 73 -29.66 9.83 5.37
CA PRO A 73 -29.38 8.79 6.37
C PRO A 73 -29.01 7.45 5.72
N ILE A 74 -28.14 6.68 6.38
CA ILE A 74 -27.68 5.37 5.90
C ILE A 74 -28.35 4.26 6.69
N GLU A 75 -28.93 3.30 5.98
CA GLU A 75 -29.58 2.13 6.57
C GLU A 75 -28.57 1.00 6.85
N GLU A 76 -28.91 0.11 7.80
CA GLU A 76 -28.09 -1.10 8.05
C GLU A 76 -27.97 -1.95 6.78
N GLY A 77 -26.75 -2.38 6.47
CA GLY A 77 -26.47 -3.19 5.27
C GLY A 77 -26.21 -2.38 3.99
N THR A 78 -26.31 -1.05 4.04
CA THR A 78 -25.93 -0.21 2.89
C THR A 78 -24.46 -0.40 2.52
N GLU A 79 -24.19 -0.68 1.25
CA GLU A 79 -22.83 -0.79 0.73
C GLU A 79 -22.15 0.60 0.68
N ILE A 80 -20.91 0.65 1.13
CA ILE A 80 -20.10 1.87 1.18
C ILE A 80 -18.79 1.68 0.41
N VAL A 81 -18.36 2.74 -0.27
CA VAL A 81 -17.05 2.85 -0.90
C VAL A 81 -16.14 3.64 0.02
N HIS A 82 -14.99 3.06 0.37
CA HIS A 82 -13.92 3.73 1.11
C HIS A 82 -12.80 4.13 0.15
N TYR A 83 -12.38 5.39 0.20
CA TYR A 83 -11.36 5.93 -0.69
C TYR A 83 -10.53 7.00 0.01
N VAL A 84 -9.36 7.30 -0.55
CA VAL A 84 -8.40 8.25 0.01
C VAL A 84 -8.15 9.36 -1.01
N GLY A 85 -8.26 10.60 -0.56
CA GLY A 85 -7.93 11.77 -1.38
C GLY A 85 -6.42 11.93 -1.56
N VAL A 86 -6.02 12.78 -2.51
CA VAL A 86 -4.61 13.15 -2.71
C VAL A 86 -3.99 13.83 -1.47
N ASP A 87 -4.83 14.39 -0.62
CA ASP A 87 -4.51 14.97 0.69
C ASP A 87 -4.31 13.93 1.80
N LYS A 88 -4.40 12.63 1.47
CA LYS A 88 -4.35 11.48 2.41
C LYS A 88 -5.53 11.44 3.37
N GLN A 89 -6.59 12.22 3.15
CA GLN A 89 -7.81 12.12 3.94
C GLN A 89 -8.63 10.91 3.48
N SER A 90 -9.01 10.06 4.42
CA SER A 90 -9.92 8.94 4.18
C SER A 90 -11.38 9.39 4.21
N TRP A 91 -12.13 8.95 3.21
CA TRP A 91 -13.55 9.21 3.01
C TRP A 91 -14.31 7.89 2.86
N SER A 92 -15.56 7.88 3.31
CA SER A 92 -16.51 6.81 3.03
C SER A 92 -17.79 7.42 2.47
N ARG A 93 -18.37 6.79 1.45
CA ARG A 93 -19.60 7.27 0.78
C ARG A 93 -20.48 6.07 0.40
N PRO A 94 -21.82 6.17 0.41
CA PRO A 94 -22.67 5.12 -0.13
C PRO A 94 -22.27 4.76 -1.57
N ALA A 95 -22.24 3.47 -1.89
CA ALA A 95 -21.88 3.01 -3.24
C ALA A 95 -22.83 3.57 -4.30
N SER A 96 -24.10 3.74 -3.97
CA SER A 96 -25.09 4.39 -4.84
C SER A 96 -24.72 5.83 -5.19
N GLU A 97 -24.28 6.64 -4.23
CA GLU A 97 -23.83 8.01 -4.47
C GLU A 97 -22.45 8.09 -5.11
N PHE A 98 -21.58 7.12 -4.88
CA PHE A 98 -20.26 7.09 -5.52
C PHE A 98 -20.39 6.78 -7.02
N ASN A 99 -21.32 5.90 -7.37
CA ASN A 99 -21.56 5.44 -8.74
C ASN A 99 -22.64 6.26 -9.48
N ASP A 100 -23.10 7.39 -8.94
CA ASP A 100 -24.17 8.22 -9.54
C ASP A 100 -23.68 9.15 -10.68
N GLY A 101 -22.40 9.07 -11.04
CA GLY A 101 -21.78 9.91 -12.06
C GLY A 101 -20.97 11.10 -11.53
N ARG A 102 -20.84 11.26 -10.21
CA ARG A 102 -19.93 12.26 -9.60
C ARG A 102 -18.45 12.01 -9.85
N PHE A 103 -18.06 10.76 -10.12
CA PHE A 103 -16.67 10.35 -10.28
C PHE A 103 -16.45 9.76 -11.67
N GLU A 104 -15.34 10.15 -12.29
CA GLU A 104 -14.86 9.56 -13.54
C GLU A 104 -13.78 8.52 -13.23
N ILE A 105 -13.78 7.42 -13.97
CA ILE A 105 -12.71 6.42 -13.88
C ILE A 105 -11.50 6.95 -14.65
N LEU A 106 -10.42 7.24 -13.92
CA LEU A 106 -9.14 7.47 -14.55
C LEU A 106 -8.55 6.11 -14.91
N VAL A 107 -8.51 5.80 -16.20
CA VAL A 107 -7.82 4.59 -16.70
C VAL A 107 -6.38 4.57 -16.16
N ASP A 108 -6.04 3.46 -15.53
CA ASP A 108 -4.72 3.23 -14.96
C ASP A 108 -3.65 3.30 -16.06
N ARG A 109 -2.72 4.24 -15.94
CA ARG A 109 -1.61 4.45 -16.89
C ARG A 109 -0.46 3.45 -16.68
N TYR A 110 -0.70 2.33 -16.00
CA TYR A 110 0.32 1.33 -15.63
C TYR A 110 0.09 -0.08 -16.17
N LEU A 111 -0.62 -0.24 -17.29
CA LEU A 111 -0.43 -1.43 -18.12
C LEU A 111 0.61 -1.11 -19.20
N PRO A 112 1.79 -1.74 -19.21
CA PRO A 112 2.64 -1.69 -20.39
C PRO A 112 1.85 -2.36 -21.52
N GLU A 113 1.50 -1.58 -22.53
CA GLU A 113 0.91 -2.10 -23.76
C GLU A 113 1.85 -3.17 -24.30
N THR A 114 1.42 -4.42 -24.18
CA THR A 114 2.14 -5.54 -24.77
C THR A 114 1.82 -5.49 -26.26
N MET A 115 2.76 -4.99 -27.05
CA MET A 115 2.84 -5.20 -28.49
C MET A 115 4.20 -5.79 -28.84
#